data_AF-A0A9X3T660-F1
#
_entry.id   AF-A0A9X3T660-F1
#
_cell.length_a   1.000
_cell.length_b   1.000
_cell.length_c   1.000
_cell.angle_alpha   90.00
_cell.angle_beta   90.00
_cell.angle_gamma   90.00
#
_symmetry.space_group_name_H-M   'P 1'
#
loop_
_entity.id
_entity.type
_entity.pdbx_description
1 polymer ?
#
loop_
_entity_poly.entity_id
_entity_poly.type
_entity_poly.pdbx_seq_one_letter_code
_entity_poly.pdbx_strand_id
1 'polypeptide(L)' 'GKVERFHRTLTDEWAYARPYRSEHERRAALPAWLHWYNHHRGHTALGGNPPATRVPNLTGQYS' A
#
# COMPACT_ATOMS: atom_id res chain seq x y z
N GLY A 1 7.75 -11.53 7.65
CA GLY A 1 7.77 -10.22 8.33
C GLY A 1 6.80 -9.23 7.70
N LYS A 2 6.44 -8.16 8.44
CA LYS A 2 5.47 -7.13 7.99
C LYS A 2 5.94 -6.40 6.72
N VAL A 3 7.22 -6.02 6.69
CA VAL A 3 7.86 -5.35 5.54
C VAL A 3 7.92 -6.27 4.32
N GLU A 4 8.32 -7.52 4.51
CA GLU A 4 8.42 -8.49 3.40
C GLU A 4 7.05 -8.75 2.75
N ARG A 5 5.98 -8.85 3.56
CA ARG A 5 4.61 -8.99 3.04
C ARG A 5 4.17 -7.74 2.27
N PHE A 6 4.50 -6.55 2.75
CA PHE A 6 4.24 -5.31 2.03
C PHE A 6 4.97 -5.29 0.68
N HIS A 7 6.28 -5.55 0.65
CA HIS A 7 7.05 -5.54 -0.59
C HIS A 7 6.56 -6.58 -1.61
N ARG A 8 6.25 -7.81 -1.17
CA ARG A 8 5.67 -8.82 -2.06
C ARG A 8 4.37 -8.34 -2.69
N THR A 9 3.52 -7.70 -1.90
CA THR A 9 2.22 -7.19 -2.34
C THR A 9 2.35 -5.99 -3.27
N LEU A 10 3.27 -5.07 -2.96
CA LEU A 10 3.64 -3.93 -3.81
C LEU A 10 4.15 -4.41 -5.18
N THR A 11 4.97 -5.46 -5.19
CA THR A 11 5.48 -6.04 -6.43
C THR A 11 4.37 -6.68 -7.26
N ASP A 12 3.54 -7.51 -6.64
CA ASP A 12 2.48 -8.27 -7.32
C ASP A 12 1.36 -7.35 -7.86
N GLU A 13 0.93 -6.38 -7.06
CA GLU A 13 -0.29 -5.62 -7.35
C GLU A 13 -0.07 -4.19 -7.83
N TRP A 14 1.16 -3.69 -7.78
CA TRP A 14 1.51 -2.42 -8.39
C TRP A 14 2.60 -2.60 -9.44
N ALA A 15 3.76 -3.17 -9.10
CA ALA A 15 4.88 -3.19 -10.05
C ALA A 15 4.58 -4.05 -11.28
N TYR A 16 3.85 -5.16 -11.11
CA TYR A 16 3.54 -6.13 -12.16
C TYR A 16 2.06 -6.42 -12.37
N ALA A 17 1.14 -5.64 -11.78
CA ALA A 17 -0.30 -5.83 -11.97
C ALA A 17 -0.77 -5.65 -13.41
N ARG A 18 -0.04 -4.86 -14.21
CA ARG A 18 -0.32 -4.62 -15.61
C ARG A 18 0.96 -4.21 -16.35
N PRO A 19 1.03 -4.39 -17.68
CA PRO A 19 2.09 -3.79 -18.47
C PRO A 19 1.99 -2.25 -18.41
N TYR A 20 3.07 -1.61 -17.99
CA TYR A 20 3.26 -0.16 -18.09
C TYR A 20 4.07 0.16 -19.33
N ARG A 21 3.71 1.24 -20.01
CA ARG A 21 4.40 1.73 -21.22
C ARG A 21 5.71 2.45 -20.89
N SER A 22 5.85 2.94 -19.66
CA SER A 22 7.09 3.55 -19.16
C SER A 22 7.20 3.50 -17.64
N GLU A 23 8.42 3.68 -17.13
CA GLU A 23 8.67 3.85 -15.70
C GLU A 23 7.93 5.07 -15.14
N HIS A 24 7.78 6.14 -15.92
CA HIS A 24 7.03 7.32 -15.51
C HIS A 24 5.56 6.99 -15.25
N GLU A 25 4.91 6.24 -16.14
CA GLU A 25 3.54 5.79 -15.96
C GLU A 25 3.39 4.91 -14.71
N ARG A 26 4.34 3.99 -14.50
CA ARG A 26 4.35 3.12 -13.32
C ARG A 26 4.45 3.91 -12.02
N ARG A 27 5.36 4.90 -11.98
CA ARG A 27 5.52 5.81 -10.82
C ARG A 27 4.28 6.67 -10.61
N ALA A 28 3.65 7.17 -11.67
CA ALA A 28 2.42 7.97 -11.57
C ALA A 28 1.25 7.16 -11.00
N ALA A 29 1.22 5.84 -11.18
CA ALA A 29 0.20 4.96 -10.61
C ALA A 29 0.42 4.64 -9.11
N LEU A 30 1.64 4.83 -8.59
CA LEU A 30 2.00 4.45 -7.22
C LEU A 30 1.16 5.16 -6.13
N PRO A 31 0.93 6.48 -6.18
CA PRO A 31 0.16 7.17 -5.13
C PRO A 31 -1.27 6.63 -4.98
N ALA A 32 -1.95 6.39 -6.11
CA ALA A 32 -3.31 5.84 -6.10
C ALA A 32 -3.34 4.42 -5.52
N TRP A 33 -2.37 3.57 -5.89
CA TRP A 33 -2.25 2.23 -5.33
C TRP A 33 -1.96 2.25 -3.82
N LEU A 34 -1.08 3.13 -3.35
CA LEU A 34 -0.78 3.30 -1.93
C LEU A 34 -2.03 3.73 -1.13
N HIS A 35 -2.82 4.66 -1.67
CA HIS A 35 -4.07 5.07 -1.04
C HIS A 35 -5.07 3.91 -0.95
N TRP A 36 -5.22 3.12 -2.02
CA TRP A 36 -6.07 1.93 -1.98
C TRP A 36 -5.55 0.90 -0.97
N TYR A 37 -4.25 0.58 -0.99
CA TYR A 37 -3.63 -0.38 -0.07
C TYR A 37 -3.82 0.04 1.39
N ASN A 38 -3.57 1.31 1.71
CA ASN A 38 -3.62 1.80 3.08
C ASN A 38 -5.04 2.02 3.62
N HIS A 39 -6.00 2.39 2.76
CA HIS A 39 -7.33 2.83 3.21
C HIS A 39 -8.50 1.94 2.79
N HIS A 40 -8.33 1.05 1.81
CA HIS A 40 -9.45 0.30 1.22
C HIS A 40 -9.22 -1.20 1.20
N ARG A 41 -7.97 -1.64 1.07
CA ARG A 41 -7.66 -3.06 0.98
C ARG A 41 -7.93 -3.76 2.30
N GLY A 42 -8.81 -4.76 2.27
CA GLY A 42 -9.00 -5.64 3.43
C GLY A 42 -7.81 -6.55 3.66
N HIS A 43 -7.31 -6.62 4.90
CA HIS A 43 -6.27 -7.56 5.30
C HIS A 43 -6.84 -8.59 6.28
N THR A 44 -6.68 -9.88 5.98
CA THR A 44 -7.15 -10.98 6.83
C THR A 44 -6.54 -10.95 8.23
N ALA A 45 -5.25 -10.64 8.35
CA ALA A 45 -4.57 -10.43 9.63
C ALA A 45 -5.10 -9.21 10.43
N LEU A 46 -5.87 -8.33 9.78
CA LEU A 46 -6.53 -7.18 10.36
C LEU A 46 -8.05 -7.38 10.51
N GLY A 47 -8.55 -8.61 10.40
CA GLY A 47 -9.99 -8.89 10.45
C GLY A 47 -10.75 -8.31 9.26
N GLY A 48 -10.11 -8.20 8.10
CA GLY A 48 -10.67 -7.60 6.89
C GLY A 48 -10.54 -6.07 6.82
N ASN A 49 -9.94 -5.43 7.82
CA ASN A 49 -9.76 -3.99 7.83
C ASN A 49 -8.50 -3.54 7.06
N PRO A 50 -8.46 -2.29 6.57
CA PRO A 50 -7.28 -1.73 5.94
C PRO A 50 -6.23 -1.27 6.96
N PRO A 51 -4.95 -1.14 6.57
CA PRO A 51 -3.85 -0.78 7.47
C PRO A 51 -4.07 0.51 8.25
N ALA A 52 -4.71 1.52 7.63
CA ALA A 52 -5.01 2.80 8.29
C ALA A 52 -5.89 2.66 9.54
N THR A 53 -6.72 1.61 9.65
CA THR A 53 -7.53 1.36 10.87
C THR A 53 -6.70 1.06 12.11
N ARG A 54 -5.43 0.66 11.93
CA ARG A 54 -4.51 0.37 13.03
C ARG A 54 -3.51 1.49 13.28
N VAL A 55 -3.60 2.60 12.56
CA VAL A 55 -2.81 3.80 12.84
C VAL A 55 -3.62 4.64 13.84
N PRO A 56 -3.29 4.63 15.14
CA PRO A 56 -3.76 5.71 16.01
C PRO A 56 -3.22 7.01 15.39
N ASN A 57 -4.04 8.05 15.27
CA ASN A 57 -3.64 9.36 14.74
C ASN A 57 -2.23 9.75 15.23
N LEU A 58 -1.19 9.54 14.39
CA LEU A 58 0.18 9.96 14.67
C LEU A 58 0.36 11.44 14.27
N THR A 59 -0.62 12.28 14.59
CA THR A 59 -0.39 13.72 14.68
C THR A 59 0.26 13.96 16.05
N GLY A 60 1.60 13.96 16.11
CA GLY A 60 2.31 14.41 17.31
C GLY A 60 3.59 13.68 17.72
N GLN A 61 4.42 13.18 16.79
CA GLN A 61 5.78 12.71 17.14
C GLN A 61 6.86 13.29 16.22
N TYR A 62 6.86 14.61 16.07
CA TYR A 62 8.10 15.35 15.86
C TYR A 62 8.28 16.23 17.10
N SER A 63 9.17 15.79 18.00
CA SER A 63 9.86 16.67 18.94
C SER A 63 11.33 16.74 18.55
#